data_AF-A0A2V8IMK2-F1
#
_entry.id   AF-A0A2V8IMK2-F1
#
_cell.length_a   1.000
_cell.length_b   1.000
_cell.length_c   1.000
_cell.angle_alpha   90.00
_cell.angle_beta   90.00
_cell.angle_gamma   90.00
#
_symmetry.space_group_name_H-M   'P 1'
#
loop_
_entity.id
_entity.type
_entity.pdbx_description
1 polymer ?
#
loop_
_entity_poly.entity_id
_entity_poly.type
_entity_poly.pdbx_seq_one_letter_code
_entity_poly.pdbx_strand_id
1 'polypeptide(L)'
;MNPAHLHLVLNHFPRIGLAVGLGLLAVAIAVKKDELKRASLVVLFLAALITIATYLTGNAAQAALENRTDLSQAAIRTHEGAAFWGFVFIEITGFMAWLGLWYFRIVRGAANWNIAAVFVLGIVTFSVMTRASNLGGEIRHPEIQSEQEGAPPDVRNVPDIARSIGLFVRGHSWVWPACKTLHLIGLSLLLTVVLMVDLRLLGMAKKFSFAALYQLLPLGILGFGMNLVTGMVFFIASPEQYVKNASFHWKIAFVILAGTNALYFILMEEPWAVGPGDDAPGFAKLAAVSAIFLWVGVLFFGHMLPFLGNAF
;
A
#
# COMPACT_ATOMS: atom_id res chain seq x y z
N MET A 1 8.26 17.81 12.57
CA MET A 1 9.17 16.70 12.94
C MET A 1 10.17 16.47 11.82
N ASN A 2 11.41 16.10 12.12
CA ASN A 2 12.40 15.72 11.10
C ASN A 2 11.94 14.41 10.39
N PRO A 3 11.98 14.31 9.05
CA PRO A 3 11.63 13.08 8.31
C PRO A 3 12.33 11.82 8.80
N ALA A 4 13.61 11.93 9.21
CA ALA A 4 14.36 10.80 9.76
C ALA A 4 13.79 10.31 11.10
N HIS A 5 13.31 11.21 11.95
CA HIS A 5 12.64 10.83 13.19
C HIS A 5 11.30 10.15 12.88
N LEU A 6 10.52 10.71 11.96
CA LEU A 6 9.24 10.10 11.57
C LEU A 6 9.42 8.69 10.99
N HIS A 7 10.43 8.48 10.14
CA HIS A 7 10.76 7.15 9.61
C HIS A 7 11.11 6.15 10.71
N LEU A 8 11.91 6.54 11.70
CA LEU A 8 12.27 5.67 12.83
C LEU A 8 11.08 5.32 13.72
N VAL A 9 10.08 6.19 13.84
CA VAL A 9 8.84 5.85 14.57
C VAL A 9 8.00 4.88 13.74
N LEU A 10 7.88 5.12 12.44
CA LEU A 10 7.00 4.34 11.57
C LEU A 10 7.54 2.96 11.21
N ASN A 11 8.86 2.79 11.09
CA ASN A 11 9.48 1.58 10.55
C ASN A 11 9.20 0.29 11.34
N HIS A 12 8.83 0.39 12.61
CA HIS A 12 8.48 -0.75 13.45
C HIS A 12 7.09 -1.30 13.14
N PHE A 13 6.13 -0.44 12.78
CA PHE A 13 4.73 -0.83 12.62
C PHE A 13 4.51 -1.88 11.52
N PRO A 14 5.02 -1.69 10.27
CA PRO A 14 4.86 -2.68 9.23
C PRO A 14 5.40 -4.06 9.59
N ARG A 15 6.57 -4.13 10.21
CA ARG A 15 7.18 -5.44 10.53
C ARG A 15 6.46 -6.12 11.67
N ILE A 16 6.13 -5.40 12.74
CA ILE A 16 5.35 -5.96 13.85
C ILE A 16 3.99 -6.44 13.33
N GLY A 17 3.31 -5.60 12.54
CA GLY A 17 2.05 -5.96 11.89
C GLY A 17 2.16 -7.20 11.02
N LEU A 18 3.21 -7.31 10.20
CA LEU A 18 3.48 -8.49 9.38
C LEU A 18 3.73 -9.75 10.23
N ALA A 19 4.54 -9.66 11.28
CA ALA A 19 4.82 -10.79 12.18
C ALA A 19 3.55 -11.27 12.88
N VAL A 20 2.77 -10.33 13.44
CA VAL A 20 1.51 -10.62 14.11
C VAL A 20 0.49 -11.20 13.13
N GLY A 21 0.32 -10.58 11.96
CA GLY A 21 -0.61 -11.04 10.93
C GLY A 21 -0.26 -12.44 10.42
N LEU A 22 1.02 -12.71 10.16
CA LEU A 22 1.49 -14.01 9.69
C LEU A 22 1.36 -15.10 10.77
N GLY A 23 1.71 -14.79 12.02
CA GLY A 23 1.53 -15.69 13.15
C GLY A 23 0.05 -16.02 13.39
N LEU A 24 -0.82 -15.01 13.34
CA LEU A 24 -2.27 -15.18 13.45
C LEU A 24 -2.81 -16.05 12.30
N LEU A 25 -2.31 -15.85 11.07
CA LEU A 25 -2.70 -16.65 9.91
C LEU A 25 -2.27 -18.12 10.07
N ALA A 26 -1.05 -18.37 10.58
CA ALA A 26 -0.58 -19.74 10.86
C ALA A 26 -1.49 -20.46 11.87
N VAL A 27 -1.81 -19.80 12.98
CA VAL A 27 -2.75 -20.32 13.99
C VAL A 27 -4.13 -20.53 13.39
N ALA A 28 -4.62 -19.58 12.58
CA ALA A 28 -5.93 -19.68 11.93
C ALA A 28 -6.04 -20.89 10.99
N ILE A 29 -4.96 -21.20 10.26
CA ILE A 29 -4.87 -22.38 9.39
C ILE A 29 -4.85 -23.65 10.24
N ALA A 30 -4.05 -23.69 11.31
CA ALA A 30 -3.93 -24.86 12.19
C ALA A 30 -5.25 -25.20 12.90
N VAL A 31 -5.93 -24.18 13.43
CA VAL A 31 -7.21 -24.33 14.16
C VAL A 31 -8.41 -24.36 13.22
N LYS A 32 -8.22 -24.10 11.91
CA LYS A 32 -9.26 -24.09 10.87
C LYS A 32 -10.41 -23.11 11.17
N LYS A 33 -10.11 -21.93 11.70
CA LYS A 33 -11.10 -20.90 12.06
C LYS A 33 -11.10 -19.73 11.08
N ASP A 34 -12.21 -19.52 10.39
CA ASP A 34 -12.33 -18.48 9.37
C ASP A 34 -12.33 -17.06 9.94
N GLU A 35 -12.83 -16.86 11.16
CA GLU A 35 -12.74 -15.57 11.86
C GLU A 35 -11.28 -15.16 12.09
N LEU A 36 -10.42 -16.09 12.51
CA LEU A 36 -8.99 -15.84 12.68
C LEU A 36 -8.29 -15.57 11.34
N LYS A 37 -8.69 -16.26 10.26
CA LYS A 37 -8.19 -15.97 8.92
C LYS A 37 -8.55 -14.54 8.52
N ARG A 38 -9.82 -14.14 8.64
CA ARG A 38 -10.27 -12.77 8.34
C ARG A 38 -9.50 -11.74 9.15
N ALA A 39 -9.36 -11.94 10.46
CA ALA A 39 -8.59 -11.05 11.33
C ALA A 39 -7.13 -10.91 10.86
N SER A 40 -6.48 -12.03 10.52
CA SER A 40 -5.09 -12.00 10.02
C SER A 40 -4.94 -11.23 8.70
N LEU A 41 -5.89 -11.36 7.77
CA LEU A 41 -5.87 -10.62 6.51
C LEU A 41 -6.05 -9.11 6.73
N VAL A 42 -6.89 -8.70 7.71
CA VAL A 42 -7.02 -7.29 8.08
C VAL A 42 -5.69 -6.74 8.59
N VAL A 43 -5.03 -7.44 9.49
CA VAL A 43 -3.73 -7.01 10.05
C VAL A 43 -2.68 -6.88 8.94
N LEU A 44 -2.58 -7.86 8.04
CA LEU A 44 -1.63 -7.83 6.91
C LEU A 44 -1.93 -6.68 5.93
N PHE A 45 -3.20 -6.42 5.65
CA PHE A 45 -3.60 -5.30 4.80
C PHE A 45 -3.27 -3.94 5.43
N LEU A 46 -3.55 -3.76 6.72
CA LEU A 46 -3.19 -2.53 7.44
C LEU A 46 -1.68 -2.33 7.51
N ALA A 47 -0.91 -3.40 7.71
CA ALA A 47 0.55 -3.35 7.68
C ALA A 47 1.09 -2.87 6.32
N ALA A 48 0.51 -3.34 5.22
CA ALA A 48 0.83 -2.84 3.88
C ALA A 48 0.53 -1.33 3.76
N LEU A 49 -0.68 -0.87 4.11
CA LEU A 49 -1.03 0.56 4.05
C LEU A 49 -0.05 1.46 4.83
N ILE A 50 0.37 1.04 6.03
CA ILE A 50 1.34 1.79 6.84
C ILE A 50 2.74 1.77 6.22
N THR A 51 3.09 0.72 5.46
CA THR A 51 4.38 0.64 4.76
C THR A 51 4.51 1.73 3.71
N ILE A 52 3.43 2.12 3.05
CA ILE A 52 3.46 3.26 2.11
C ILE A 52 4.05 4.50 2.80
N ALA A 53 3.51 4.89 3.96
CA ALA A 53 4.04 6.03 4.72
C ALA A 53 5.48 5.80 5.22
N THR A 54 5.79 4.57 5.64
CA THR A 54 7.14 4.19 6.11
C THR A 54 8.19 4.33 5.01
N TYR A 55 7.89 3.86 3.80
CA TYR A 55 8.79 3.91 2.65
C TYR A 55 9.02 5.35 2.18
N LEU A 56 7.95 6.16 2.13
CA LEU A 56 8.05 7.58 1.77
C LEU A 56 8.89 8.38 2.77
N THR A 57 8.65 8.17 4.07
CA THR A 57 9.42 8.85 5.11
C THR A 57 10.89 8.40 5.13
N GLY A 58 11.18 7.16 4.72
CA GLY A 58 12.55 6.67 4.53
C GLY A 58 13.29 7.38 3.40
N ASN A 59 12.65 7.50 2.24
CA ASN A 59 13.20 8.24 1.10
C ASN A 59 13.37 9.74 1.42
N ALA A 60 12.41 10.34 2.14
CA ALA A 60 12.53 11.71 2.63
C ALA A 60 13.67 11.88 3.65
N ALA A 61 13.90 10.88 4.51
CA ALA A 61 15.02 10.86 5.43
C ALA A 61 16.37 10.79 4.71
N GLN A 62 16.49 9.95 3.68
CA GLN A 62 17.68 9.87 2.84
C GLN A 62 18.00 11.23 2.18
N ALA A 63 17.01 11.87 1.56
CA ALA A 63 17.18 13.20 0.96
C ALA A 63 17.60 14.26 1.99
N ALA A 64 17.13 14.16 3.24
CA ALA A 64 17.52 15.07 4.32
C ALA A 64 18.93 14.80 4.88
N LEU A 65 19.48 13.61 4.65
CA LEU A 65 20.78 13.15 5.19
C LEU A 65 21.87 13.05 4.11
N GLU A 66 21.59 13.41 2.87
CA GLU A 66 22.52 13.22 1.74
C GLU A 66 23.86 13.95 1.92
N ASN A 67 23.86 15.11 2.58
CA ASN A 67 25.06 15.94 2.80
C ASN A 67 25.84 15.61 4.08
N ARG A 68 25.44 14.57 4.82
CA ARG A 68 26.08 14.14 6.08
C ARG A 68 27.30 13.28 5.78
N THR A 69 28.48 13.73 6.19
CA THR A 69 29.77 13.02 5.99
C THR A 69 30.03 11.95 7.04
N ASP A 70 29.29 11.97 8.15
CA ASP A 70 29.35 11.00 9.25
C ASP A 70 28.61 9.69 8.95
N LEU A 71 27.89 9.60 7.83
CA LEU A 71 27.07 8.44 7.46
C LEU A 71 27.54 7.82 6.14
N SER A 72 27.61 6.50 6.09
CA SER A 72 27.95 5.77 4.86
C SER A 72 26.80 5.84 3.85
N GLN A 73 27.00 6.63 2.79
CA GLN A 73 26.05 6.72 1.67
C GLN A 73 25.87 5.38 0.95
N ALA A 74 26.87 4.50 0.97
CA ALA A 74 26.76 3.16 0.43
C ALA A 74 25.82 2.26 1.27
N ALA A 75 25.90 2.37 2.60
CA ALA A 75 24.99 1.65 3.51
C ALA A 75 23.54 2.13 3.34
N ILE A 76 23.31 3.45 3.25
CA ILE A 76 21.99 4.03 3.00
C ILE A 76 21.38 3.50 1.70
N ARG A 77 22.13 3.51 0.59
CA ARG A 77 21.66 2.97 -0.70
C ARG A 77 21.39 1.47 -0.66
N THR A 78 22.19 0.71 0.07
CA THR A 78 21.99 -0.75 0.23
C THR A 78 20.70 -1.04 1.02
N HIS A 79 20.45 -0.27 2.09
CA HIS A 79 19.20 -0.31 2.84
C HIS A 79 18.01 0.10 1.96
N GLU A 80 18.12 1.18 1.18
CA GLU A 80 17.09 1.66 0.25
C GLU A 80 16.68 0.56 -0.74
N GLY A 81 17.65 -0.07 -1.40
CA GLY A 81 17.39 -1.17 -2.35
C GLY A 81 16.71 -2.37 -1.70
N ALA A 82 17.09 -2.72 -0.46
CA ALA A 82 16.40 -3.77 0.30
C ALA A 82 14.99 -3.34 0.74
N ALA A 83 14.83 -2.09 1.14
CA ALA A 83 13.54 -1.50 1.54
C ALA A 83 12.57 -1.42 0.36
N PHE A 84 13.05 -1.16 -0.86
CA PHE A 84 12.26 -1.20 -2.09
C PHE A 84 11.64 -2.59 -2.30
N TRP A 85 12.42 -3.66 -2.22
CA TRP A 85 11.88 -5.02 -2.32
C TRP A 85 10.92 -5.34 -1.17
N GLY A 86 11.27 -4.93 0.06
CA GLY A 86 10.37 -5.08 1.21
C GLY A 86 9.01 -4.41 0.96
N PHE A 87 9.02 -3.20 0.41
CA PHE A 87 7.83 -2.45 0.03
C PHE A 87 7.03 -3.17 -1.06
N VAL A 88 7.66 -3.58 -2.17
CA VAL A 88 6.96 -4.31 -3.25
C VAL A 88 6.29 -5.59 -2.74
N PHE A 89 7.00 -6.41 -1.97
CA PHE A 89 6.45 -7.67 -1.47
C PHE A 89 5.33 -7.48 -0.44
N ILE A 90 5.42 -6.48 0.45
CA ILE A 90 4.34 -6.24 1.41
C ILE A 90 3.11 -5.62 0.75
N GLU A 91 3.27 -4.78 -0.27
CA GLU A 91 2.13 -4.26 -1.04
C GLU A 91 1.41 -5.38 -1.82
N ILE A 92 2.16 -6.32 -2.42
CA ILE A 92 1.57 -7.51 -3.06
C ILE A 92 0.85 -8.39 -2.03
N THR A 93 1.47 -8.62 -0.87
CA THR A 93 0.87 -9.40 0.22
C THR A 93 -0.40 -8.74 0.75
N GLY A 94 -0.38 -7.43 0.97
CA GLY A 94 -1.52 -6.64 1.40
C GLY A 94 -2.65 -6.63 0.39
N PHE A 95 -2.34 -6.49 -0.90
CA PHE A 95 -3.32 -6.58 -1.98
C PHE A 95 -3.96 -7.98 -2.04
N MET A 96 -3.18 -9.05 -1.92
CA MET A 96 -3.72 -10.42 -1.84
C MET A 96 -4.55 -10.66 -0.58
N ALA A 97 -4.19 -10.03 0.54
CA ALA A 97 -4.96 -10.10 1.77
C ALA A 97 -6.30 -9.35 1.65
N TRP A 98 -6.30 -8.17 1.03
CA TRP A 98 -7.51 -7.43 0.70
C TRP A 98 -8.44 -8.19 -0.26
N LEU A 99 -7.88 -8.81 -1.31
CA LEU A 99 -8.63 -9.72 -2.18
C LEU A 99 -9.26 -10.87 -1.39
N GLY A 100 -8.52 -11.47 -0.45
CA GLY A 100 -9.04 -12.53 0.41
C GLY A 100 -10.22 -12.06 1.27
N LEU A 101 -10.12 -10.87 1.86
CA LEU A 101 -11.21 -10.24 2.62
C LEU A 101 -12.45 -10.00 1.75
N TRP A 102 -12.26 -9.52 0.53
CA TRP A 102 -13.33 -9.36 -0.44
C TRP A 102 -13.97 -10.70 -0.80
N TYR A 103 -13.16 -11.74 -1.07
CA TYR A 103 -13.66 -13.08 -1.36
C TYR A 103 -14.51 -13.62 -0.21
N PHE A 104 -14.03 -13.55 1.03
CA PHE A 104 -14.79 -13.95 2.23
C PHE A 104 -16.20 -13.35 2.27
N ARG A 105 -16.34 -12.14 1.73
CA ARG A 105 -17.59 -11.39 1.79
C ARG A 105 -18.58 -11.73 0.66
N ILE A 106 -18.08 -12.09 -0.52
CA ILE A 106 -18.88 -12.45 -1.70
C ILE A 106 -19.16 -13.95 -1.77
N VAL A 107 -18.13 -14.77 -1.58
CA VAL A 107 -18.18 -16.23 -1.62
C VAL A 107 -17.88 -16.69 -0.20
N ARG A 108 -18.83 -17.30 0.51
CA ARG A 108 -18.70 -17.66 1.94
C ARG A 108 -17.40 -18.46 2.19
N GLY A 109 -16.34 -17.79 2.65
CA GLY A 109 -14.99 -18.33 2.81
C GLY A 109 -13.98 -17.81 1.77
N ALA A 110 -12.77 -17.42 2.19
CA ALA A 110 -11.69 -17.16 1.23
C ALA A 110 -11.33 -18.46 0.51
N ALA A 111 -11.02 -18.33 -0.78
CA ALA A 111 -10.53 -19.45 -1.55
C ALA A 111 -9.22 -19.96 -0.92
N ASN A 112 -9.12 -21.27 -0.68
CA ASN A 112 -7.95 -21.87 -0.02
C ASN A 112 -6.63 -21.51 -0.72
N TRP A 113 -6.66 -21.32 -2.05
CA TRP A 113 -5.50 -20.86 -2.81
C TRP A 113 -5.04 -19.45 -2.40
N ASN A 114 -5.98 -18.54 -2.12
CA ASN A 114 -5.65 -17.17 -1.73
C ASN A 114 -5.04 -17.15 -0.32
N ILE A 115 -5.60 -17.91 0.62
CA ILE A 115 -5.01 -18.06 1.96
C ILE A 115 -3.59 -18.64 1.89
N ALA A 116 -3.38 -19.69 1.09
CA ALA A 116 -2.05 -20.25 0.88
C ALA A 116 -1.09 -19.24 0.22
N ALA A 117 -1.56 -18.51 -0.79
CA ALA A 117 -0.77 -17.48 -1.46
C ALA A 117 -0.36 -16.36 -0.49
N VAL A 118 -1.28 -15.83 0.31
CA VAL A 118 -1.00 -14.81 1.33
C VAL A 118 -0.01 -15.33 2.37
N PHE A 119 -0.13 -16.59 2.79
CA PHE A 119 0.79 -17.18 3.76
C PHE A 119 2.21 -17.31 3.21
N VAL A 120 2.37 -17.86 1.99
CA VAL A 120 3.67 -17.99 1.32
C VAL A 120 4.28 -16.62 1.03
N LEU A 121 3.50 -15.70 0.47
CA LEU A 121 3.93 -14.32 0.24
C LEU A 121 4.32 -13.61 1.54
N GLY A 122 3.58 -13.85 2.62
CA GLY A 122 3.88 -13.32 3.95
C GLY A 122 5.23 -13.79 4.49
N ILE A 123 5.58 -15.07 4.33
CA ILE A 123 6.91 -15.61 4.72
C ILE A 123 8.03 -14.96 3.90
N VAL A 124 7.84 -14.85 2.58
CA VAL A 124 8.81 -14.19 1.69
C VAL A 124 8.98 -12.73 2.08
N THR A 125 7.86 -12.02 2.27
CA THR A 125 7.84 -10.62 2.68
C THR A 125 8.55 -10.43 4.02
N PHE A 126 8.29 -11.29 5.01
CA PHE A 126 8.92 -11.22 6.32
C PHE A 126 10.43 -11.38 6.21
N SER A 127 10.89 -12.31 5.38
CA SER A 127 12.31 -12.55 5.13
C SER A 127 12.98 -11.33 4.48
N VAL A 128 12.37 -10.76 3.44
CA VAL A 128 12.89 -9.58 2.73
C VAL A 128 12.88 -8.34 3.64
N MET A 129 11.82 -8.11 4.42
CA MET A 129 11.73 -6.98 5.35
C MET A 129 12.71 -7.10 6.52
N THR A 130 12.97 -8.32 7.00
CA THR A 130 14.00 -8.56 8.03
C THR A 130 15.38 -8.17 7.50
N ARG A 131 15.71 -8.51 6.25
CA ARG A 131 16.94 -8.06 5.60
C ARG A 131 17.03 -6.54 5.53
N ALA A 132 15.96 -5.86 5.08
CA ALA A 132 15.92 -4.40 5.05
C ALA A 132 16.15 -3.79 6.45
N SER A 133 15.63 -4.41 7.51
CA SER A 133 15.90 -3.98 8.87
C SER A 133 17.35 -4.01 9.27
N ASN A 134 18.01 -5.13 9.01
CA ASN A 134 19.33 -5.40 9.54
C ASN A 134 20.31 -4.40 8.91
N LEU A 135 20.18 -4.22 7.59
CA LEU A 135 20.87 -3.17 6.83
C LEU A 135 20.56 -1.76 7.35
N GLY A 136 19.33 -1.50 7.81
CA GLY A 136 18.97 -0.22 8.41
C GLY A 136 19.65 0.04 9.76
N GLY A 137 19.87 -1.01 10.56
CA GLY A 137 20.60 -0.93 11.83
C GLY A 137 22.09 -0.62 11.63
N GLU A 138 22.69 -1.15 10.56
CA GLU A 138 24.10 -0.96 10.20
C GLU A 138 24.43 0.50 9.79
N ILE A 139 23.44 1.33 9.46
CA ILE A 139 23.65 2.75 9.07
C ILE A 139 24.24 3.57 10.24
N ARG A 140 23.92 3.22 11.49
CA ARG A 140 24.38 3.96 12.69
C ARG A 140 25.47 3.25 13.49
N HIS A 141 25.72 1.97 13.21
CA HIS A 141 26.64 1.13 13.96
C HIS A 141 27.70 0.53 13.04
N PRO A 142 28.73 1.31 12.66
CA PRO A 142 29.86 0.79 11.90
C PRO A 142 30.60 -0.35 12.64
N GLU A 143 30.42 -0.47 13.96
CA GLU A 143 30.98 -1.57 14.78
C GLU A 143 30.40 -2.95 14.43
N ILE A 144 29.23 -3.01 13.78
CA ILE A 144 28.62 -4.27 13.28
C ILE A 144 29.21 -4.67 11.91
N GLN A 145 29.82 -3.73 11.19
CA GLN A 145 30.45 -4.00 9.88
C GLN A 145 31.78 -4.75 10.04
N SER A 146 32.53 -4.53 11.14
CA SER A 146 33.79 -5.22 11.42
C SER A 146 33.64 -6.72 11.69
N GLU A 147 32.45 -7.21 12.03
CA GLU A 147 32.19 -8.65 12.19
C GLU A 147 31.81 -9.36 10.87
N GLN A 148 31.46 -8.62 9.81
CA GLN A 148 31.00 -9.15 8.52
C GLN A 148 32.05 -9.12 7.40
N GLU A 149 33.31 -8.78 7.69
CA GLU A 149 34.41 -8.73 6.69
C GLU A 149 34.77 -10.09 6.04
N GLY A 150 34.02 -11.17 6.31
CA GLY A 150 34.17 -12.49 5.68
C GLY A 150 33.26 -12.78 4.47
N ALA A 151 32.35 -11.88 4.07
CA ALA A 151 31.41 -12.16 2.97
C ALA A 151 31.96 -11.76 1.58
N PRO A 152 31.83 -12.61 0.54
CA PRO A 152 32.43 -12.38 -0.78
C PRO A 152 31.87 -11.13 -1.50
N PRO A 153 32.66 -10.51 -2.41
CA PRO A 153 32.36 -9.23 -3.06
C PRO A 153 31.12 -9.21 -3.96
N ASP A 154 30.47 -10.36 -4.19
CA ASP A 154 29.34 -10.52 -5.11
C ASP A 154 28.00 -10.00 -4.56
N VAL A 155 27.87 -9.81 -3.23
CA VAL A 155 26.67 -9.23 -2.60
C VAL A 155 26.52 -7.72 -2.92
N ARG A 156 27.59 -7.08 -3.40
CA ARG A 156 27.61 -5.65 -3.81
C ARG A 156 26.93 -5.42 -5.17
N ASN A 157 26.62 -6.49 -5.91
CA ASN A 157 26.08 -6.45 -7.26
C ASN A 157 24.63 -6.96 -7.33
N VAL A 158 23.77 -6.62 -6.35
CA VAL A 158 22.33 -6.84 -6.54
C VAL A 158 21.90 -5.98 -7.73
N PRO A 159 21.30 -6.56 -8.80
CA PRO A 159 20.78 -5.78 -9.91
C PRO A 159 19.81 -4.73 -9.37
N ASP A 160 20.16 -3.47 -9.54
CA ASP A 160 19.33 -2.35 -9.12
C ASP A 160 18.17 -2.21 -10.12
N ILE A 161 17.20 -3.11 -10.01
CA ILE A 161 16.02 -3.21 -10.89
C ILE A 161 15.23 -1.90 -10.81
N ALA A 162 15.15 -1.27 -9.63
CA ALA A 162 14.53 0.03 -9.46
C ALA A 162 15.22 1.08 -10.33
N ARG A 163 16.56 1.15 -10.31
CA ARG A 163 17.32 2.03 -11.20
C ARG A 163 17.12 1.71 -12.67
N SER A 164 17.11 0.43 -13.06
CA SER A 164 16.84 0.04 -14.45
C SER A 164 15.44 0.45 -14.92
N ILE A 165 14.42 0.32 -14.06
CA ILE A 165 13.06 0.80 -14.33
C ILE A 165 13.08 2.33 -14.49
N GLY A 166 13.72 3.05 -13.57
CA GLY A 166 13.81 4.51 -13.64
C GLY A 166 14.55 5.01 -14.89
N LEU A 167 15.61 4.31 -15.33
CA LEU A 167 16.29 4.60 -16.58
C LEU A 167 15.41 4.30 -17.80
N PHE A 168 14.68 3.19 -17.80
CA PHE A 168 13.76 2.84 -18.88
C PHE A 168 12.65 3.89 -19.05
N VAL A 169 12.03 4.31 -17.93
CA VAL A 169 10.96 5.31 -17.92
C VAL A 169 11.46 6.67 -18.42
N ARG A 170 12.64 7.12 -17.98
CA ARG A 170 13.21 8.41 -18.39
C ARG A 170 13.84 8.37 -19.78
N GLY A 171 14.29 7.20 -20.23
CA GLY A 171 14.90 7.01 -21.56
C GLY A 171 13.89 6.94 -22.71
N HIS A 172 12.59 6.75 -22.43
CA HIS A 172 11.56 6.60 -23.45
C HIS A 172 10.41 7.59 -23.23
N SER A 173 10.26 8.55 -24.14
CA SER A 173 9.29 9.65 -24.04
C SER A 173 7.82 9.19 -23.94
N TRP A 174 7.49 8.00 -24.41
CA TRP A 174 6.13 7.45 -24.39
C TRP A 174 5.76 6.75 -23.07
N VAL A 175 6.74 6.29 -22.29
CA VAL A 175 6.48 5.48 -21.08
C VAL A 175 5.77 6.32 -20.03
N TRP A 176 6.24 7.53 -19.78
CA TRP A 176 5.62 8.43 -18.80
C TRP A 176 4.15 8.80 -19.16
N PRO A 177 3.82 9.24 -20.40
CA PRO A 177 2.44 9.39 -20.85
C PRO A 177 1.60 8.11 -20.75
N ALA A 178 2.13 6.95 -21.14
CA ALA A 178 1.40 5.68 -21.07
C ALA A 178 1.04 5.32 -19.62
N CYS A 179 1.99 5.45 -18.69
CA CYS A 179 1.72 5.28 -17.26
C CYS A 179 0.66 6.27 -16.77
N LYS A 180 0.68 7.54 -17.22
CA LYS A 180 -0.35 8.53 -16.83
C LYS A 180 -1.74 8.13 -17.32
N THR A 181 -1.84 7.68 -18.57
CA THR A 181 -3.10 7.19 -19.15
C THR A 181 -3.63 5.98 -18.38
N LEU A 182 -2.79 4.97 -18.13
CA LEU A 182 -3.18 3.79 -17.36
C LEU A 182 -3.58 4.12 -15.92
N HIS A 183 -2.86 5.04 -15.27
CA HIS A 183 -3.20 5.51 -13.92
C HIS A 183 -4.55 6.22 -13.92
N LEU A 184 -4.84 7.05 -14.93
CA LEU A 184 -6.14 7.72 -15.04
C LEU A 184 -7.29 6.73 -15.30
N ILE A 185 -7.09 5.75 -16.20
CA ILE A 185 -8.08 4.69 -16.46
C ILE A 185 -8.37 3.91 -15.17
N GLY A 186 -7.32 3.50 -14.45
CA GLY A 186 -7.49 2.80 -13.18
C GLY A 186 -8.29 3.62 -12.16
N LEU A 187 -8.01 4.92 -12.10
CA LEU A 187 -8.68 5.84 -11.18
C LEU A 187 -10.15 6.02 -11.55
N SER A 188 -10.47 6.14 -12.84
CA SER A 188 -11.85 6.20 -13.33
C SER A 188 -12.64 4.94 -13.00
N LEU A 189 -12.05 3.74 -13.18
CA LEU A 189 -12.67 2.47 -12.81
C LEU A 189 -12.95 2.38 -11.31
N LEU A 190 -11.93 2.65 -10.49
CA LEU A 190 -12.03 2.61 -9.03
C LEU A 190 -13.09 3.59 -8.51
N LEU A 191 -13.02 4.85 -8.92
CA LEU A 191 -13.93 5.88 -8.45
C LEU A 191 -15.36 5.64 -8.88
N THR A 192 -15.58 5.13 -10.10
CA THR A 192 -16.93 4.84 -10.56
C THR A 192 -17.58 3.78 -9.70
N VAL A 193 -16.86 2.70 -9.38
CA VAL A 193 -17.39 1.64 -8.52
C VAL A 193 -17.65 2.13 -7.10
N VAL A 194 -16.68 2.82 -6.50
CA VAL A 194 -16.83 3.38 -5.13
C VAL A 194 -18.01 4.34 -5.08
N LEU A 195 -18.09 5.29 -6.02
CA LEU A 195 -19.15 6.27 -6.07
C LEU A 195 -20.53 5.62 -6.26
N MET A 196 -20.67 4.60 -7.10
CA MET A 196 -21.94 3.88 -7.26
C MET A 196 -22.40 3.22 -5.95
N VAL A 197 -21.49 2.57 -5.24
CA VAL A 197 -21.77 1.91 -3.95
C VAL A 197 -22.14 2.95 -2.88
N ASP A 198 -21.41 4.06 -2.80
CA ASP A 198 -21.65 5.10 -1.81
C ASP A 198 -22.96 5.85 -2.08
N LEU A 199 -23.23 6.25 -3.34
CA LEU A 199 -24.49 6.89 -3.73
C LEU A 199 -25.70 5.99 -3.45
N ARG A 200 -25.53 4.67 -3.52
CA ARG A 200 -26.57 3.75 -3.08
C ARG A 200 -26.85 3.87 -1.59
N LEU A 201 -25.83 3.89 -0.74
CA LEU A 201 -26.03 4.04 0.72
C LEU A 201 -26.62 5.41 1.08
N LEU A 202 -26.29 6.46 0.32
CA LEU A 202 -26.87 7.79 0.49
C LEU A 202 -28.32 7.92 -0.02
N GLY A 203 -28.87 6.88 -0.65
CA GLY A 203 -30.27 6.82 -1.07
C GLY A 203 -30.55 7.35 -2.47
N MET A 204 -29.52 7.65 -3.27
CA MET A 204 -29.67 8.15 -4.65
C MET A 204 -29.86 7.03 -5.68
N ALA A 205 -29.44 5.81 -5.36
CA ALA A 205 -29.56 4.63 -6.23
C ALA A 205 -30.40 3.50 -5.62
N LYS A 206 -31.45 3.83 -4.85
CA LYS A 206 -32.28 2.86 -4.08
C LYS A 206 -32.86 1.70 -4.89
N LYS A 207 -32.97 1.83 -6.22
CA LYS A 207 -33.48 0.75 -7.10
C LYS A 207 -32.62 -0.52 -7.05
N PHE A 208 -31.34 -0.40 -6.74
CA PHE A 208 -30.41 -1.54 -6.64
C PHE A 208 -30.21 -1.94 -5.19
N SER A 209 -29.86 -3.19 -4.90
CA SER A 209 -29.36 -3.54 -3.55
C SER A 209 -27.89 -3.15 -3.40
N PHE A 210 -27.42 -2.96 -2.16
CA PHE A 210 -26.00 -2.73 -1.93
C PHE A 210 -25.15 -3.90 -2.45
N ALA A 211 -25.57 -5.13 -2.16
CA ALA A 211 -24.88 -6.33 -2.59
C ALA A 211 -24.74 -6.42 -4.13
N ALA A 212 -25.76 -6.00 -4.89
CA ALA A 212 -25.72 -6.02 -6.35
C ALA A 212 -24.67 -5.03 -6.90
N LEU A 213 -24.58 -3.82 -6.35
CA LEU A 213 -23.57 -2.84 -6.79
C LEU A 213 -22.17 -3.24 -6.34
N TYR A 214 -22.04 -3.87 -5.18
CA TYR A 214 -20.77 -4.36 -4.67
C TYR A 214 -20.19 -5.51 -5.51
N GLN A 215 -20.99 -6.18 -6.35
CA GLN A 215 -20.48 -7.13 -7.36
C GLN A 215 -19.63 -6.46 -8.44
N LEU A 216 -19.68 -5.13 -8.58
CA LEU A 216 -18.81 -4.36 -9.47
C LEU A 216 -17.39 -4.16 -8.90
N LEU A 217 -17.15 -4.53 -7.64
CA LEU A 217 -15.84 -4.34 -6.99
C LEU A 217 -14.64 -4.95 -7.73
N PRO A 218 -14.72 -6.07 -8.47
CA PRO A 218 -13.61 -6.54 -9.30
C PRO A 218 -13.06 -5.49 -10.27
N LEU A 219 -13.90 -4.63 -10.83
CA LEU A 219 -13.46 -3.52 -11.67
C LEU A 219 -12.73 -2.45 -10.86
N GLY A 220 -13.20 -2.18 -9.64
CA GLY A 220 -12.51 -1.27 -8.72
C GLY A 220 -11.17 -1.81 -8.24
N ILE A 221 -11.10 -3.11 -7.94
CA ILE A 221 -9.87 -3.86 -7.61
C ILE A 221 -8.86 -3.76 -8.76
N LEU A 222 -9.32 -4.03 -9.99
CA LEU A 222 -8.48 -3.90 -11.19
C LEU A 222 -7.97 -2.47 -11.35
N GLY A 223 -8.85 -1.47 -11.19
CA GLY A 223 -8.49 -0.06 -11.23
C GLY A 223 -7.43 0.31 -10.19
N PHE A 224 -7.65 -0.07 -8.92
CA PHE A 224 -6.67 0.14 -7.86
C PHE A 224 -5.34 -0.55 -8.15
N GLY A 225 -5.35 -1.79 -8.66
CA GLY A 225 -4.14 -2.50 -9.06
C GLY A 225 -3.35 -1.77 -10.16
N MET A 226 -4.04 -1.23 -11.17
CA MET A 226 -3.43 -0.38 -12.20
C MET A 226 -2.81 0.88 -11.60
N ASN A 227 -3.52 1.57 -10.69
CA ASN A 227 -3.01 2.75 -10.01
C ASN A 227 -1.80 2.46 -9.14
N LEU A 228 -1.80 1.35 -8.40
CA LEU A 228 -0.70 0.94 -7.54
C LEU A 228 0.57 0.70 -8.37
N VAL A 229 0.48 -0.12 -9.42
CA VAL A 229 1.62 -0.44 -10.30
C VAL A 229 2.16 0.82 -10.98
N THR A 230 1.30 1.60 -11.62
CA THR A 230 1.73 2.84 -12.30
C THR A 230 2.23 3.90 -11.31
N GLY A 231 1.66 3.99 -10.12
CA GLY A 231 2.12 4.86 -9.03
C GLY A 231 3.52 4.49 -8.55
N MET A 232 3.82 3.20 -8.40
CA MET A 232 5.16 2.72 -8.10
C MET A 232 6.15 3.09 -9.21
N VAL A 233 5.78 2.91 -10.48
CA VAL A 233 6.63 3.28 -11.62
C VAL A 233 6.97 4.78 -11.59
N PHE A 234 5.98 5.65 -11.33
CA PHE A 234 6.24 7.09 -11.16
C PHE A 234 7.21 7.38 -10.02
N PHE A 235 6.97 6.79 -8.85
CA PHE A 235 7.79 7.02 -7.68
C PHE A 235 9.24 6.55 -7.89
N ILE A 236 9.44 5.37 -8.48
CA ILE A 236 10.78 4.82 -8.79
C ILE A 236 11.51 5.71 -9.80
N ALA A 237 10.81 6.23 -10.81
CA ALA A 237 11.43 7.02 -11.87
C ALA A 237 11.93 8.39 -11.38
N SER A 238 11.19 9.02 -10.45
CA SER A 238 11.48 10.37 -9.95
C SER A 238 11.07 10.55 -8.47
N PRO A 239 11.71 9.85 -7.51
CA PRO A 239 11.27 9.87 -6.10
C PRO A 239 11.32 11.26 -5.47
N GLU A 240 12.33 12.06 -5.83
CA GLU A 240 12.51 13.43 -5.34
C GLU A 240 11.34 14.37 -5.61
N GLN A 241 10.66 14.18 -6.76
CA GLN A 241 9.49 14.96 -7.16
C GLN A 241 8.31 14.76 -6.19
N TYR A 242 8.28 13.63 -5.48
CA TYR A 242 7.18 13.23 -4.62
C TYR A 242 7.48 13.42 -3.14
N VAL A 243 8.67 13.03 -2.67
CA VAL A 243 9.02 13.09 -1.23
C VAL A 243 9.19 14.51 -0.68
N LYS A 244 9.44 15.50 -1.55
CA LYS A 244 9.50 16.92 -1.19
C LYS A 244 8.16 17.64 -1.37
N ASN A 245 7.15 16.96 -1.92
CA ASN A 245 5.89 17.58 -2.34
C ASN A 245 4.79 17.37 -1.29
N ALA A 246 4.30 18.48 -0.71
CA ALA A 246 3.26 18.44 0.32
C ALA A 246 1.94 17.86 -0.19
N SER A 247 1.54 18.15 -1.43
CA SER A 247 0.33 17.57 -2.02
C SER A 247 0.43 16.06 -2.15
N PHE A 248 1.61 15.54 -2.48
CA PHE A 248 1.81 14.10 -2.54
C PHE A 248 1.63 13.44 -1.16
N HIS A 249 2.18 14.03 -0.10
CA HIS A 249 1.99 13.52 1.26
C HIS A 249 0.52 13.48 1.67
N TRP A 250 -0.24 14.55 1.40
CA TRP A 250 -1.67 14.56 1.65
C TRP A 250 -2.40 13.52 0.82
N LYS A 251 -2.11 13.42 -0.49
CA LYS A 251 -2.69 12.37 -1.35
C LYS A 251 -2.52 10.98 -0.73
N ILE A 252 -1.33 10.66 -0.25
CA ILE A 252 -1.04 9.35 0.35
C ILE A 252 -1.78 9.16 1.68
N ALA A 253 -1.85 10.19 2.53
CA ALA A 253 -2.66 10.14 3.75
C ALA A 253 -4.13 9.82 3.44
N PHE A 254 -4.69 10.48 2.43
CA PHE A 254 -6.04 10.24 1.94
C PHE A 254 -6.22 8.82 1.36
N VAL A 255 -5.23 8.28 0.64
CA VAL A 255 -5.25 6.89 0.14
C VAL A 255 -5.25 5.89 1.30
N ILE A 256 -4.41 6.07 2.32
CA ILE A 256 -4.34 5.18 3.50
C ILE A 256 -5.67 5.21 4.26
N LEU A 257 -6.24 6.40 4.47
CA LEU A 257 -7.54 6.56 5.10
C LEU A 257 -8.66 5.95 4.26
N ALA A 258 -8.64 6.09 2.93
CA ALA A 258 -9.61 5.46 2.03
C ALA A 258 -9.52 3.93 2.06
N GLY A 259 -8.31 3.37 2.06
CA GLY A 259 -8.09 1.93 2.23
C GLY A 259 -8.60 1.41 3.57
N THR A 260 -8.39 2.17 4.65
CA THR A 260 -8.91 1.84 5.98
C THR A 260 -10.44 1.94 6.02
N ASN A 261 -11.02 2.98 5.42
CA ASN A 261 -12.47 3.16 5.30
C ASN A 261 -13.12 2.02 4.51
N ALA A 262 -12.47 1.51 3.45
CA ALA A 262 -12.96 0.37 2.68
C ALA A 262 -13.15 -0.91 3.53
N LEU A 263 -12.40 -1.07 4.62
CA LEU A 263 -12.61 -2.19 5.55
C LEU A 263 -13.99 -2.16 6.21
N TYR A 264 -14.58 -0.98 6.45
CA TYR A 264 -15.94 -0.90 6.99
C TYR A 264 -16.93 -1.64 6.10
N PHE A 265 -16.91 -1.39 4.79
CA PHE A 265 -17.82 -2.03 3.84
C PHE A 265 -17.58 -3.53 3.67
N ILE A 266 -16.37 -4.01 3.95
CA ILE A 266 -16.04 -5.44 3.87
C ILE A 266 -16.41 -6.17 5.18
N LEU A 267 -16.20 -5.54 6.33
CA LEU A 267 -16.31 -6.19 7.63
C LEU A 267 -17.71 -6.12 8.23
N MET A 268 -18.46 -5.05 7.95
CA MET A 268 -19.77 -4.82 8.56
C MET A 268 -20.90 -5.48 7.77
N GLU A 269 -21.88 -6.01 8.50
CA GLU A 269 -23.04 -6.66 7.90
C GLU A 269 -24.13 -5.66 7.49
N GLU A 270 -24.24 -4.55 8.22
CA GLU A 270 -25.28 -3.54 8.03
C GLU A 270 -25.41 -3.02 6.58
N PRO A 271 -24.33 -2.62 5.87
CA PRO A 271 -24.46 -2.15 4.49
C PRO A 271 -25.05 -3.20 3.54
N TRP A 272 -24.78 -4.47 3.81
CA TRP A 272 -25.19 -5.58 2.95
C TRP A 272 -26.60 -6.08 3.20
N ALA A 273 -27.16 -5.76 4.36
CA ALA A 273 -28.58 -5.99 4.65
C ALA A 273 -29.49 -5.01 3.88
N VAL A 274 -28.92 -3.95 3.27
CA VAL A 274 -29.66 -2.93 2.53
C VAL A 274 -30.14 -3.49 1.18
N GLY A 275 -31.43 -3.86 1.13
CA GLY A 275 -32.13 -4.35 -0.06
C GLY A 275 -32.58 -3.23 -1.01
N PRO A 276 -33.19 -3.54 -2.15
CA PRO A 276 -33.76 -2.54 -3.05
C PRO A 276 -34.89 -1.76 -2.36
N GLY A 277 -34.88 -0.44 -2.45
CA GLY A 277 -35.86 0.46 -1.82
C GLY A 277 -35.48 0.88 -0.39
N ASP A 278 -34.69 0.08 0.32
CA ASP A 278 -34.37 0.30 1.72
C ASP A 278 -33.44 1.49 1.95
N ASP A 279 -33.65 2.16 3.08
CA ASP A 279 -32.75 3.17 3.60
C ASP A 279 -31.57 2.53 4.35
N ALA A 280 -30.37 3.01 4.05
CA ALA A 280 -29.19 2.57 4.78
C ALA A 280 -29.16 3.15 6.21
N PRO A 281 -28.57 2.42 7.17
CA PRO A 281 -28.32 2.94 8.52
C PRO A 281 -27.48 4.22 8.52
N GLY A 282 -27.65 5.06 9.54
CA GLY A 282 -26.97 6.36 9.63
C GLY A 282 -25.45 6.24 9.61
N PHE A 283 -24.89 5.22 10.26
CA PHE A 283 -23.44 5.00 10.26
C PHE A 283 -22.91 4.57 8.87
N ALA A 284 -23.67 3.76 8.13
CA ALA A 284 -23.32 3.40 6.75
C ALA A 284 -23.35 4.62 5.82
N LYS A 285 -24.28 5.55 6.04
CA LYS A 285 -24.30 6.85 5.33
C LYS A 285 -23.06 7.68 5.65
N LEU A 286 -22.67 7.77 6.92
CA LEU A 286 -21.45 8.50 7.32
C LEU A 286 -20.20 7.87 6.70
N ALA A 287 -20.11 6.54 6.67
CA ALA A 287 -19.03 5.82 6.01
C ALA A 287 -18.97 6.13 4.51
N ALA A 288 -20.10 6.16 3.81
CA ALA A 288 -20.19 6.54 2.40
C ALA A 288 -19.78 8.01 2.15
N VAL A 289 -20.24 8.96 2.97
CA VAL A 289 -19.82 10.37 2.85
C VAL A 289 -18.31 10.51 3.06
N SER A 290 -17.77 9.83 4.07
CA SER A 290 -16.33 9.86 4.33
C SER A 290 -15.53 9.21 3.20
N ALA A 291 -15.99 8.11 2.61
CA ALA A 291 -15.38 7.50 1.44
C ALA A 291 -15.29 8.50 0.25
N ILE A 292 -16.41 9.14 -0.09
CA ILE A 292 -16.46 10.16 -1.15
C ILE A 292 -15.50 11.31 -0.84
N PHE A 293 -15.55 11.86 0.38
CA PHE A 293 -14.65 12.94 0.79
C PHE A 293 -13.18 12.53 0.66
N LEU A 294 -12.84 11.31 1.07
CA LEU A 294 -11.48 10.80 1.03
C LEU A 294 -10.99 10.69 -0.41
N TRP A 295 -11.78 10.10 -1.30
CA TRP A 295 -11.44 9.96 -2.71
C TRP A 295 -11.39 11.30 -3.46
N VAL A 296 -12.26 12.25 -3.14
CA VAL A 296 -12.16 13.63 -3.63
C VAL A 296 -10.85 14.27 -3.17
N GLY A 297 -10.42 14.04 -1.93
CA GLY A 297 -9.11 14.46 -1.46
C GLY A 297 -7.96 13.84 -2.26
N VAL A 298 -8.00 12.52 -2.53
CA VAL A 298 -7.00 11.84 -3.39
C VAL A 298 -6.92 12.49 -4.78
N LEU A 299 -8.08 12.80 -5.39
CA LEU A 299 -8.15 13.48 -6.68
C LEU A 299 -7.57 14.89 -6.61
N PHE A 300 -8.03 15.68 -5.66
CA PHE A 300 -7.63 17.07 -5.49
C PHE A 300 -6.11 17.18 -5.31
N PHE A 301 -5.55 16.46 -4.33
CA PHE A 301 -4.11 16.50 -4.07
C PHE A 301 -3.30 15.85 -5.18
N GLY A 302 -3.85 14.86 -5.89
CA GLY A 302 -3.23 14.31 -7.11
C GLY A 302 -3.15 15.31 -8.25
N HIS A 303 -4.19 16.13 -8.44
CA HIS A 303 -4.21 17.19 -9.45
C HIS A 303 -3.35 18.41 -9.04
N MET A 304 -3.24 18.67 -7.74
CA MET A 304 -2.47 19.78 -7.17
C MET A 304 -0.96 19.52 -7.05
N LEU A 305 -0.46 18.36 -7.52
CA LEU A 305 0.98 18.06 -7.52
C LEU A 305 1.82 19.16 -8.19
N PRO A 306 1.47 19.69 -9.38
CA PRO A 306 2.25 20.74 -10.02
C PRO A 306 2.17 22.09 -9.31
N PHE A 307 0.99 22.42 -8.78
CA PHE A 307 0.68 23.77 -8.34
C PHE A 307 1.13 24.06 -6.90
N LEU A 308 1.01 23.08 -6.00
CA LEU A 308 1.26 23.27 -4.57
C LEU A 308 2.57 22.64 -4.09
N GLY A 309 3.25 21.86 -4.93
CA GLY A 309 4.50 21.21 -4.54
C GLY A 309 5.56 21.18 -5.61
N ASN A 310 5.43 22.04 -6.64
CA ASN A 310 6.43 22.23 -7.70
C ASN A 310 6.86 20.92 -8.39
N ALA A 311 5.92 19.98 -8.54
CA ALA A 311 6.16 18.81 -9.37
C ALA A 311 6.12 19.24 -10.84
N PHE A 312 7.04 18.72 -11.65
CA PHE A 312 7.25 19.02 -13.08
C PHE A 312 8.09 20.27 -13.36
#